data_AF-B8IM47-F1
#
_entry.id   AF-B8IM47-F1
#
_cell.length_a   1.000
_cell.length_b   1.000
_cell.length_c   1.000
_cell.angle_alpha   90.00
_cell.angle_beta   90.00
_cell.angle_gamma   90.00
#
_symmetry.space_group_name_H-M   'P 1'
#
loop_
_entity.id
_entity.type
_entity.pdbx_description
1 polymer ?
#
loop_
_entity_poly.entity_id
_entity_poly.type
_entity_poly.pdbx_seq_one_letter_code
_entity_poly.pdbx_strand_id
1 'polypeptide(L)'
;MVTRVILLAAGLLTSGAAAAAETPAGCPALSLRLEEEIARTPRLLEPANEQTVRDLRTLRDAAIVLDAYAYGPECERLSVILRELLANPRKTIGQGGDTDEEKAGAVEEARTPKAPAGRR
;
A
#
# COMPACT_ATOMS: atom_id res chain seq x y z
N MET A 1 -70.98 18.56 -20.28
CA MET A 1 -70.66 17.84 -21.53
C MET A 1 -69.17 18.00 -21.77
N VAL A 2 -68.37 16.97 -21.46
CA VAL A 2 -67.59 16.11 -22.40
C VAL A 2 -66.71 16.97 -23.33
N THR A 3 -65.38 16.92 -23.30
CA THR A 3 -64.61 15.77 -23.80
C THR A 3 -63.15 15.86 -23.37
N ARG A 4 -62.60 14.74 -22.87
CA ARG A 4 -61.16 14.48 -22.73
C ARG A 4 -60.57 14.19 -24.12
N VAL A 5 -59.44 14.79 -24.46
CA VAL A 5 -58.52 14.21 -25.45
C VAL A 5 -57.17 14.02 -24.77
N ILE A 6 -56.80 12.75 -24.59
CA ILE A 6 -55.49 12.28 -24.19
C ILE A 6 -54.74 11.98 -25.50
N LEU A 7 -53.50 12.46 -25.64
CA LEU A 7 -52.50 11.85 -26.52
C LEU A 7 -51.11 11.99 -25.89
N LEU A 8 -50.49 10.83 -25.64
CA LEU A 8 -49.14 10.63 -25.13
C LEU A 8 -48.09 11.01 -26.19
N ALA A 9 -46.99 11.62 -25.73
CA ALA A 9 -45.64 11.44 -26.27
C ALA A 9 -44.67 11.58 -25.09
N ALA A 10 -44.30 10.48 -24.42
CA ALA A 10 -43.20 9.59 -24.78
C ALA A 10 -41.83 10.29 -24.82
N GLY A 11 -41.14 10.25 -23.67
CA GLY A 11 -39.71 9.97 -23.56
C GLY A 11 -38.72 11.02 -24.06
N LEU A 12 -38.00 11.63 -23.12
CA LEU A 12 -36.56 11.45 -22.98
C LEU A 12 -36.13 11.97 -21.59
N LEU A 13 -36.34 11.14 -20.57
CA LEU A 13 -35.58 11.24 -19.32
C LEU A 13 -34.17 10.72 -19.65
N THR A 14 -33.28 11.58 -20.13
CA THR A 14 -31.85 11.29 -20.13
C THR A 14 -31.35 11.40 -18.69
N SER A 15 -31.70 10.39 -17.89
CA SER A 15 -31.06 10.12 -16.61
C SER A 15 -29.56 9.98 -16.85
N GLY A 16 -28.81 10.65 -16.00
CA GLY A 16 -27.37 10.82 -16.14
C GLY A 16 -26.63 9.51 -16.34
N ALA A 17 -25.79 9.53 -17.36
CA ALA A 17 -24.47 8.97 -17.24
C ALA A 17 -23.52 10.12 -17.58
N ALA A 18 -23.30 11.01 -16.61
CA ALA A 18 -21.98 11.60 -16.52
C ALA A 18 -21.07 10.37 -16.33
N ALA A 19 -20.52 9.87 -17.43
CA ALA A 19 -19.29 9.13 -17.38
C ALA A 19 -18.32 10.14 -16.77
N ALA A 20 -18.23 10.12 -15.43
CA ALA A 20 -17.07 10.62 -14.75
C ALA A 20 -15.94 9.91 -15.47
N ALA A 21 -15.20 10.67 -16.28
CA ALA A 21 -13.88 10.26 -16.65
C ALA A 21 -13.20 10.08 -15.29
N GLU A 22 -13.12 8.83 -14.84
CA GLU A 22 -12.13 8.42 -13.87
C GLU A 22 -10.81 8.69 -14.58
N THR A 23 -10.35 9.94 -14.50
CA THR A 23 -8.92 10.18 -14.51
C THR A 23 -8.38 9.20 -13.48
N PRO A 24 -7.49 8.26 -13.84
CA PRO A 24 -6.79 7.50 -12.82
C PRO A 24 -6.09 8.57 -11.98
N ALA A 25 -6.66 8.90 -10.83
CA ALA A 25 -6.00 9.72 -9.85
C ALA A 25 -4.82 8.86 -9.45
N GLY A 26 -3.66 9.13 -10.05
CA GLY A 26 -2.48 8.31 -9.88
C GLY A 26 -2.23 8.07 -8.40
N CYS A 27 -1.69 6.89 -8.09
CA CYS A 27 -1.63 6.40 -6.73
C CYS A 27 -1.04 7.43 -5.75
N PRO A 28 -1.73 7.80 -4.65
CA PRO A 28 -1.21 8.80 -3.72
C PRO A 28 0.14 8.42 -3.09
N ALA A 29 0.48 7.14 -3.05
CA ALA A 29 1.80 6.65 -2.65
C ALA A 29 2.95 7.18 -3.53
N LEU A 30 2.69 7.48 -4.81
CA LEU A 30 3.67 8.11 -5.71
C LEU A 30 4.01 9.55 -5.30
N SER A 31 3.06 10.23 -4.66
CA SER A 31 3.25 11.57 -4.09
C SER A 31 3.78 11.54 -2.66
N LEU A 32 3.82 10.35 -2.04
CA LEU A 32 4.39 10.21 -0.71
C LEU A 32 5.89 10.45 -0.81
N ARG A 33 6.36 11.53 -0.21
CA ARG A 33 7.80 11.82 -0.08
C ARG A 33 8.44 10.91 0.97
N LEU A 34 8.29 9.59 0.80
CA LEU A 34 8.64 8.57 1.79
C LEU A 34 10.07 8.74 2.31
N GLU A 35 11.02 8.93 1.40
CA GLU A 35 12.43 9.07 1.77
C GLU A 35 12.71 10.36 2.55
N GLU A 36 11.98 11.45 2.27
CA GLU A 36 12.09 12.68 3.08
C GLU A 36 11.52 12.47 4.48
N GLU A 37 10.39 11.77 4.62
CA GLU A 37 9.78 11.48 5.92
C GLU A 37 10.64 10.53 6.77
N ILE A 38 11.25 9.52 6.13
CA ILE A 38 12.24 8.64 6.79
C ILE A 38 13.43 9.48 7.26
N ALA A 39 13.99 10.34 6.41
CA ALA A 39 15.14 11.18 6.76
C ALA A 39 14.84 12.18 7.88
N ARG A 40 13.59 12.65 8.01
CA ARG A 40 13.14 13.54 9.08
C ARG A 40 12.83 12.82 10.40
N THR A 41 12.88 11.49 10.42
CA THR A 41 12.53 10.67 11.59
C THR A 41 13.77 9.95 12.13
N PRO A 42 14.53 10.55 13.08
CA PRO A 42 15.80 10.00 13.55
C PRO A 42 15.71 8.55 14.04
N ARG A 43 14.58 8.18 14.65
CA ARG A 43 14.37 6.81 15.14
C ARG A 43 14.36 5.79 13.99
N LEU A 44 13.80 6.11 12.83
CA LEU A 44 13.83 5.22 11.66
C LEU A 44 15.25 5.07 11.07
N LEU A 45 16.17 5.98 11.41
CA LEU A 45 17.57 5.92 10.95
C LEU A 45 18.47 5.08 11.88
N GLU A 46 17.96 4.63 13.03
CA GLU A 46 18.71 3.75 13.92
C GLU A 46 18.92 2.38 13.26
N PRO A 47 20.11 1.76 13.37
CA PRO A 47 20.39 0.45 12.77
C PRO A 47 19.38 -0.64 13.17
N ALA A 48 18.89 -0.58 14.41
CA ALA A 48 17.88 -1.51 14.92
C ALA A 48 16.53 -1.45 14.17
N ASN A 49 16.30 -0.41 13.36
CA ASN A 49 15.03 -0.18 12.65
C ASN A 49 15.18 -0.31 11.13
N GLU A 50 16.32 -0.82 10.63
CA GLU A 50 16.57 -1.01 9.20
C GLU A 50 15.47 -1.87 8.54
N GLN A 51 15.01 -2.92 9.22
CA GLN A 51 13.93 -3.76 8.69
C GLN A 51 12.62 -2.99 8.54
N THR A 52 12.24 -2.19 9.54
CA THR A 52 11.06 -1.33 9.44
C THR A 52 11.15 -0.36 8.26
N VAL A 53 12.33 0.22 8.00
CA VAL A 53 12.54 1.09 6.83
C VAL A 53 12.39 0.31 5.52
N ARG A 54 12.88 -0.93 5.45
CA ARG A 54 12.69 -1.81 4.29
C ARG A 54 11.21 -2.10 4.07
N ASP A 55 10.47 -2.45 5.10
CA ASP A 55 9.04 -2.76 5.01
C ASP A 55 8.23 -1.56 4.51
N LEU A 56 8.52 -0.35 5.01
CA LEU A 56 7.88 0.88 4.55
C LEU A 56 8.14 1.14 3.05
N ARG A 57 9.36 0.86 2.57
CA ARG A 57 9.70 0.96 1.15
C ARG A 57 8.99 -0.11 0.33
N THR A 58 8.92 -1.35 0.83
CA THR A 58 8.16 -2.43 0.19
C THR A 58 6.68 -2.09 0.04
N LEU A 59 6.06 -1.47 1.06
CA LEU A 59 4.67 -1.03 0.97
C LEU A 59 4.46 0.09 -0.07
N ARG A 60 5.41 1.03 -0.19
CA ARG A 60 5.38 2.03 -1.28
C ARG A 60 5.47 1.34 -2.64
N ASP A 61 6.43 0.43 -2.81
CA ASP A 61 6.66 -0.24 -4.09
C ASP A 61 5.44 -1.11 -4.47
N ALA A 62 4.78 -1.75 -3.50
CA ALA A 62 3.51 -2.45 -3.72
C ALA A 62 2.38 -1.50 -4.17
N ALA A 63 2.31 -0.28 -3.63
CA ALA A 63 1.34 0.72 -4.08
C ALA A 63 1.59 1.17 -5.52
N ILE A 64 2.85 1.28 -5.94
CA ILE A 64 3.23 1.54 -7.34
C ILE A 64 2.76 0.41 -8.25
N VAL A 65 2.90 -0.85 -7.82
CA VAL A 65 2.39 -2.00 -8.57
C VAL A 65 0.87 -1.94 -8.68
N LEU A 66 0.15 -1.67 -7.58
CA LEU A 66 -1.32 -1.55 -7.62
C LEU A 66 -1.79 -0.46 -8.60
N ASP A 67 -1.10 0.68 -8.63
CA ASP A 67 -1.33 1.75 -9.61
C ASP A 67 -1.16 1.25 -11.05
N ALA A 68 -0.02 0.61 -11.32
CA ALA A 68 0.35 0.14 -12.66
C ALA A 68 -0.65 -0.88 -13.24
N TYR A 69 -1.35 -1.61 -12.38
CA TYR A 69 -2.37 -2.59 -12.75
C TYR A 69 -3.81 -2.08 -12.58
N ALA A 70 -4.01 -0.77 -12.38
CA ALA A 70 -5.30 -0.11 -12.24
C ALA A 70 -6.14 -0.58 -11.03
N TYR A 71 -5.49 -1.05 -9.96
CA TYR A 71 -6.12 -1.32 -8.66
C TYR A 71 -6.16 -0.04 -7.80
N GLY A 72 -6.88 0.97 -8.30
CA GLY A 72 -6.96 2.31 -7.68
C GLY A 72 -7.39 2.30 -6.21
N PRO A 73 -8.54 1.69 -5.85
CA PRO A 73 -9.02 1.65 -4.47
C PRO A 73 -8.03 0.98 -3.50
N GLU A 74 -7.38 -0.09 -3.93
CA GLU A 74 -6.38 -0.81 -3.13
C GLU A 74 -5.11 0.04 -2.93
N CYS A 75 -4.65 0.70 -3.99
CA CYS A 75 -3.55 1.66 -3.89
C CYS A 75 -3.89 2.79 -2.90
N GLU A 76 -5.09 3.38 -2.97
CA GLU A 76 -5.49 4.48 -2.08
C GLU A 76 -5.48 4.02 -0.62
N ARG A 77 -6.05 2.84 -0.37
CA ARG A 77 -6.07 2.23 0.95
C ARG A 77 -4.65 1.97 1.46
N LEU A 78 -3.77 1.42 0.63
CA LEU A 78 -2.38 1.17 0.99
C LEU A 78 -1.62 2.48 1.27
N SER A 79 -1.90 3.53 0.50
CA SER A 79 -1.32 4.86 0.70
C SER A 79 -1.71 5.48 2.04
N VAL A 80 -2.96 5.28 2.48
CA VAL A 80 -3.44 5.71 3.80
C VAL A 80 -2.72 4.94 4.90
N ILE A 81 -2.64 3.60 4.79
CA ILE A 81 -1.93 2.76 5.75
C ILE A 81 -0.47 3.21 5.88
N LEU A 82 0.22 3.44 4.76
CA LEU A 82 1.62 3.88 4.77
C LEU A 82 1.80 5.23 5.47
N ARG A 83 0.87 6.18 5.29
CA ARG A 83 0.88 7.47 6.03
C ARG A 83 0.70 7.27 7.53
N GLU A 84 -0.22 6.40 7.94
CA GLU A 84 -0.46 6.13 9.36
C GLU A 84 0.76 5.50 10.04
N LEU A 85 1.45 4.59 9.34
CA LEU A 85 2.68 3.96 9.81
C LEU A 85 3.83 4.97 9.94
N LEU A 86 3.96 5.90 8.99
CA LEU A 86 4.96 6.99 9.05
C LEU A 86 4.65 8.02 10.14
N ALA A 87 3.36 8.31 10.38
CA ALA A 87 2.94 9.24 11.44
C ALA A 87 3.21 8.69 12.84
N ASN A 88 3.30 7.36 12.99
CA ASN A 88 3.46 6.68 14.28
C ASN A 88 4.64 5.70 14.30
N PRO A 89 5.88 6.15 14.04
CA PRO A 89 7.03 5.27 13.87
C PRO A 89 7.33 4.44 15.13
N ARG A 90 7.03 4.97 16.33
CA ARG A 90 7.18 4.21 17.59
C ARG A 90 6.33 2.93 17.61
N LYS A 91 5.08 3.03 17.16
CA LYS A 91 4.14 1.92 17.13
C LYS A 91 4.50 0.96 15.99
N THR A 92 4.82 1.50 14.83
CA THR A 92 5.28 0.73 13.65
C THR A 92 6.50 -0.12 13.96
N ILE A 93 7.54 0.48 14.55
CA ILE A 93 8.76 -0.23 14.97
C ILE A 93 8.43 -1.32 16.00
N GLY A 94 7.69 -0.97 17.06
CA GLY A 94 7.41 -1.89 18.15
C GLY A 94 6.54 -3.08 17.78
N GLN A 95 5.72 -2.97 16.73
CA GLN A 95 4.88 -4.06 16.24
C GLN A 95 5.48 -4.79 15.03
N GLY A 96 6.42 -4.17 14.31
CA GLY A 96 7.10 -4.76 13.15
C GLY A 96 8.32 -5.62 13.51
N GLY A 97 8.98 -5.35 14.65
CA GLY A 97 10.23 -6.02 15.06
C GLY A 97 10.08 -7.34 15.84
N ASP A 98 8.87 -7.82 16.13
CA ASP A 98 8.66 -9.11 16.84
C ASP A 98 8.36 -10.27 15.86
N THR A 99 8.90 -10.20 14.66
CA THR A 99 8.82 -11.30 13.69
C THR A 99 9.97 -12.29 13.94
N ASP A 100 9.72 -13.58 13.73
CA ASP A 100 10.70 -14.64 13.99
C ASP A 100 11.88 -14.64 13.00
N GLU A 101 11.81 -13.85 11.93
CA GLU A 101 12.86 -13.62 10.93
C GLU A 101 14.17 -13.15 11.57
N GLU A 102 14.12 -12.26 12.56
CA GLU A 102 15.32 -11.79 13.28
C GLU A 102 15.99 -12.93 14.09
N LYS A 103 15.17 -13.85 14.60
CA LYS A 103 15.63 -15.07 15.28
C LYS A 103 16.16 -16.10 14.26
N ALA A 104 15.56 -16.17 13.06
CA ALA A 104 15.99 -17.05 11.99
C ALA A 104 17.36 -16.66 11.43
N GLY A 105 17.62 -15.36 11.24
CA GLY A 105 18.93 -14.84 10.84
C GLY A 105 20.04 -15.21 11.83
N ALA A 106 19.79 -15.04 13.13
CA ALA A 106 20.73 -15.43 14.18
C ALA A 106 21.01 -16.94 14.21
N VAL A 107 20.03 -17.77 13.83
CA VAL A 107 20.21 -19.23 13.71
C VAL A 107 21.05 -19.60 12.50
N GLU A 108 20.85 -18.96 11.34
CA GLU A 108 21.68 -19.20 10.15
C GLU A 108 23.13 -18.71 10.35
N GLU A 109 23.33 -17.57 11.00
CA GLU A 109 24.67 -17.05 11.31
C GLU A 109 25.42 -17.94 12.33
N ALA A 110 24.69 -18.56 13.27
CA ALA A 110 25.25 -19.50 14.23
C ALA A 110 25.47 -20.93 13.67
N ARG A 111 25.01 -21.24 12.45
CA ARG A 111 25.19 -22.57 11.87
C ARG A 111 26.62 -22.80 11.41
N THR A 112 27.24 -23.85 11.93
CA THR A 112 28.46 -24.41 11.36
C THR A 112 28.14 -25.16 10.07
N PRO A 113 28.89 -24.94 8.96
CA PRO A 113 28.65 -25.64 7.70
C PRO A 113 28.75 -27.16 7.90
N LYS A 114 27.70 -27.89 7.50
CA LYS A 114 27.72 -29.36 7.56
C LYS A 114 28.75 -29.87 6.56
N ALA A 115 29.79 -30.53 7.05
CA ALA A 115 30.81 -31.13 6.20
C ALA A 115 30.15 -32.08 5.16
N PRO A 116 30.60 -32.08 3.90
CA PRO A 116 30.00 -32.90 2.86
C PRO A 116 30.07 -34.37 3.29
N ALA A 117 28.90 -35.03 3.30
CA ALA A 117 28.82 -36.45 3.58
C ALA A 117 29.68 -37.19 2.54
N GLY A 118 30.77 -37.79 3.01
CA GLY A 118 31.66 -38.57 2.17
C GLY A 118 30.87 -39.64 1.43
N ARG A 119 30.90 -39.59 0.10
CA ARG A 119 30.38 -40.65 -0.77
C ARG A 119 31.06 -41.97 -0.37
N ARG A 120 30.27 -42.91 0.14
CA ARG A 120 30.65 -44.33 0.23
C ARG A 120 30.15 -45.04 -1.01
#